data_AF-A0A1B6FLR3-F1
#
_entry.id   AF-A0A1B6FLR3-F1
#
_cell.length_a   1.000
_cell.length_b   1.000
_cell.length_c   1.000
_cell.angle_alpha   90.00
_cell.angle_beta   90.00
_cell.angle_gamma   90.00
#
_symmetry.space_group_name_H-M   'P 1'
#
loop_
_entity.id
_entity.type
_entity.pdbx_description
1 polymer ?
#
loop_
_entity_poly.entity_id
_entity_poly.type
_entity_poly.pdbx_seq_one_letter_code
_entity_poly.pdbx_strand_id
1 'polypeptide(L)'
;YAQYGLAFYYGANLIDEGYCTPGSVFTVFFSVLSGAFILGNALPYVNAVATALGSASSVFSVVDRKPHIDSYSNSGLKPMMVQGHIRFHNVHFSYPSRPDVPVLQGIDLDIQPGTKVALV
;
A
#
# COMPACT_ATOMS: atom_id res chain seq x y z
N TYR A 1 26.13 31.63 -9.57
CA TYR A 1 26.49 33.03 -9.92
C TYR A 1 26.92 33.18 -11.37
N ALA A 2 27.85 32.37 -11.90
CA ALA A 2 28.26 32.42 -13.31
C ALA A 2 27.09 32.34 -14.32
N GLN A 3 26.07 31.51 -14.03
CA GLN A 3 24.85 31.40 -14.86
C GLN A 3 24.06 32.71 -15.02
N TYR A 4 23.97 33.52 -13.96
CA TYR A 4 23.23 34.79 -14.02
C TYR A 4 24.02 35.82 -14.81
N GLY A 5 25.35 35.87 -14.60
CA GLY A 5 26.23 36.72 -15.40
C GLY A 5 26.17 36.38 -16.89
N LEU A 6 26.14 35.10 -17.25
CA LEU A 6 26.00 34.64 -18.64
C LEU A 6 24.63 35.03 -19.23
N ALA A 7 23.55 34.86 -18.48
CA ALA A 7 22.20 35.20 -18.93
C ALA A 7 22.05 36.71 -19.21
N PHE A 8 22.59 37.57 -18.35
CA PHE A 8 22.56 39.02 -18.55
C PHE A 8 23.54 39.49 -19.64
N TYR A 9 24.71 38.85 -19.79
CA TYR A 9 25.63 39.15 -20.89
C TYR A 9 24.98 38.88 -22.25
N TYR A 10 24.37 37.70 -22.42
CA TYR A 10 23.65 37.38 -23.64
C TYR A 10 22.43 38.27 -23.85
N GLY A 11 21.68 38.57 -22.78
CA GLY A 11 20.56 39.51 -22.83
C GLY A 11 20.98 40.92 -23.26
N ALA A 12 22.16 41.39 -22.85
CA ALA A 12 22.71 42.69 -23.28
C ALA A 12 23.01 42.71 -24.78
N ASN A 13 23.63 41.66 -25.33
CA ASN A 13 23.88 41.55 -26.77
C ASN A 13 22.58 41.59 -27.59
N LEU A 14 21.51 40.93 -27.12
CA LEU A 14 20.20 40.95 -27.80
C LEU A 14 19.51 42.33 -27.76
N ILE A 15 19.79 43.13 -26.74
CA ILE A 15 19.31 44.51 -26.65
C ILE A 15 20.08 45.39 -27.66
N ASP A 16 21.40 45.23 -27.73
CA ASP A 16 22.26 45.97 -28.67
C ASP A 16 21.91 45.68 -30.14
N GLU A 17 21.52 44.44 -30.45
CA GLU A 17 21.04 44.03 -31.77
C GLU A 17 19.59 44.48 -32.07
N GLY A 18 18.89 45.08 -31.10
CA GLY A 18 17.53 45.62 -31.26
C GLY A 18 16.39 44.59 -31.23
N TYR A 19 16.67 43.33 -30.88
CA TYR A 19 15.67 42.26 -30.86
C TYR A 19 14.72 42.32 -29.67
N CYS A 20 15.11 42.93 -28.56
CA CYS A 20 14.27 43.04 -27.37
C CYS A 20 14.59 44.25 -26.50
N THR A 21 13.66 44.61 -25.61
CA THR A 21 13.83 45.70 -24.66
C THR A 21 14.49 45.22 -23.36
N PRO A 22 15.19 46.09 -22.61
CA PRO A 22 15.71 45.75 -21.30
C PRO A 22 14.63 45.20 -20.35
N GLY A 23 13.42 45.77 -20.38
CA GLY A 23 12.29 45.30 -19.58
C GLY A 23 11.92 43.85 -19.88
N SER A 24 11.89 43.47 -21.16
CA SER A 24 11.61 42.10 -21.60
C SER A 24 12.62 41.09 -21.05
N VAL A 25 13.92 41.43 -21.05
CA VAL A 25 14.99 40.57 -20.53
C VAL A 25 14.82 40.34 -19.03
N PHE A 26 14.57 41.40 -18.26
CA PHE A 26 14.33 41.28 -16.82
C PHE A 26 13.07 40.45 -16.51
N THR A 27 11.97 40.68 -17.24
CA THR A 27 10.74 39.91 -17.05
C THR A 27 10.98 38.42 -17.27
N VAL A 28 11.60 38.03 -18.39
CA VAL A 28 11.89 36.61 -18.68
C VAL A 28 12.80 36.01 -17.63
N PHE A 29 13.88 36.71 -17.25
CA PHE A 29 14.83 36.23 -16.26
C PHE A 29 14.15 35.95 -14.91
N PHE A 30 13.37 36.89 -14.39
CA PHE A 30 12.66 36.71 -13.12
C PHE A 30 11.55 35.67 -13.22
N SER A 31 10.81 35.60 -14.33
CA SER A 31 9.79 34.56 -14.53
C SER A 31 10.39 33.15 -14.50
N VAL A 32 11.51 32.93 -15.18
CA VAL A 32 12.21 31.64 -15.18
C VAL A 32 12.79 31.32 -13.81
N LEU A 33 13.43 32.31 -13.15
CA LEU A 33 13.99 32.15 -11.81
C LEU A 33 12.91 31.77 -10.78
N SER A 34 11.80 32.49 -10.77
CA SER A 34 10.67 32.21 -9.88
C SER A 34 10.06 30.83 -10.16
N GLY A 35 9.89 30.47 -11.43
CA GLY A 35 9.38 29.15 -11.80
C GLY A 35 10.29 28.01 -11.34
N ALA A 36 11.60 28.14 -11.55
CA ALA A 36 12.59 27.17 -11.09
C ALA A 36 12.61 27.05 -9.57
N PHE A 37 12.48 28.17 -8.85
CA PHE A 37 12.45 28.16 -7.39
C PHE A 37 11.20 27.44 -6.86
N ILE A 38 10.02 27.72 -7.41
CA ILE A 38 8.78 27.04 -7.00
C ILE A 38 8.86 25.54 -7.29
N LEU A 39 9.37 25.14 -8.46
CA LEU A 39 9.60 23.74 -8.78
C LEU A 39 10.53 23.06 -7.78
N GLY A 40 11.66 23.70 -7.45
CA GLY A 40 12.60 23.19 -6.45
C GLY A 40 11.95 22.98 -5.07
N ASN A 41 11.09 23.91 -4.65
CA ASN A 41 10.33 23.79 -3.40
C ASN A 41 9.21 22.74 -3.47
N ALA A 42 8.74 22.36 -4.67
CA ALA A 42 7.71 21.35 -4.84
C ALA A 42 8.25 19.90 -4.79
N LEU A 43 9.55 19.70 -5.09
CA LEU A 43 10.18 18.38 -5.14
C LEU A 43 10.01 17.55 -3.84
N PRO A 44 10.10 18.10 -2.63
CA PRO A 44 9.87 17.33 -1.41
C PRO A 44 8.48 16.70 -1.32
N TYR A 45 7.44 17.34 -1.89
CA TYR A 45 6.08 16.79 -1.87
C TYR A 45 5.95 15.55 -2.76
N VAL A 46 6.75 15.43 -3.82
CA VAL A 46 6.79 14.22 -4.66
C VAL A 46 7.23 13.01 -3.84
N ASN A 47 8.25 13.17 -3.00
CA ASN A 47 8.71 12.10 -2.11
C ASN A 47 7.67 11.73 -1.05
N ALA A 48 6.94 12.72 -0.52
CA ALA A 48 5.84 12.48 0.42
C ALA A 48 4.72 11.63 -0.22
N VAL A 49 4.33 11.95 -1.46
CA VAL A 49 3.34 11.17 -2.22
C VAL A 49 3.84 9.75 -2.49
N ALA A 50 5.09 9.58 -2.91
CA ALA A 50 5.66 8.25 -3.15
C ALA A 50 5.64 7.38 -1.89
N THR A 51 5.99 7.96 -0.74
CA THR A 51 5.94 7.27 0.56
C THR A 51 4.51 6.92 0.95
N ALA A 52 3.56 7.84 0.76
CA ALA A 52 2.15 7.61 1.03
C ALA A 52 1.59 6.46 0.19
N LEU A 53 1.93 6.39 -1.10
CA LEU A 53 1.52 5.29 -1.98
C LEU A 53 2.09 3.94 -1.52
N GLY A 54 3.37 3.91 -1.11
CA GLY A 54 3.99 2.69 -0.58
C GLY A 54 3.29 2.17 0.68
N SER A 55 2.99 3.07 1.63
CA SER A 55 2.25 2.70 2.85
C SER A 55 0.81 2.30 2.57
N ALA A 56 0.13 3.01 1.66
CA ALA A 56 -1.23 2.70 1.26
C ALA A 56 -1.33 1.31 0.64
N SER A 57 -0.35 0.90 -0.17
CA SER A 57 -0.33 -0.45 -0.78
C SER A 57 -0.42 -1.56 0.26
N SER A 58 0.27 -1.43 1.40
CA SER A 58 0.22 -2.43 2.47
C SER A 58 -1.16 -2.48 3.13
N VAL A 59 -1.78 -1.31 3.37
CA VAL A 59 -3.13 -1.24 3.94
C VAL A 59 -4.15 -1.87 2.99
N PHE A 60 -4.14 -1.48 1.72
CA PHE A 60 -5.06 -2.01 0.72
C PHE A 60 -4.85 -3.50 0.47
N SER A 61 -3.62 -4.02 0.55
CA SER A 61 -3.38 -5.47 0.43
C SER A 61 -4.08 -6.30 1.52
N VAL A 62 -4.30 -5.73 2.71
CA VAL A 62 -5.06 -6.38 3.79
C VAL A 62 -6.57 -6.20 3.58
N VAL A 63 -7.01 -4.99 3.21
CA VAL A 63 -8.44 -4.68 2.98
C VAL A 63 -9.00 -5.49 1.83
N ASP A 64 -8.26 -5.63 0.74
CA ASP A 64 -8.70 -6.32 -0.47
C ASP A 64 -8.54 -7.84 -0.39
N ARG A 65 -7.90 -8.35 0.68
CA ARG A 65 -7.71 -9.79 0.89
C ARG A 65 -9.04 -10.47 1.16
N LYS A 66 -9.39 -11.46 0.34
CA LYS A 66 -10.53 -12.36 0.57
C LYS A 66 -10.07 -13.62 1.33
N PRO A 67 -10.56 -13.88 2.56
CA PRO A 67 -10.20 -15.08 3.30
C PRO A 67 -10.91 -16.32 2.73
N HIS A 68 -10.26 -17.49 2.81
CA HIS A 68 -10.90 -18.76 2.43
C HIS A 68 -12.06 -19.15 3.34
N ILE A 69 -11.97 -18.80 4.62
CA ILE A 69 -13.01 -18.98 5.62
C ILE A 69 -13.50 -17.57 5.98
N ASP A 70 -14.68 -17.21 5.47
CA ASP A 70 -15.27 -15.89 5.65
C ASP A 70 -16.28 -15.89 6.82
N SER A 71 -15.84 -15.38 7.97
CA SER A 71 -16.68 -15.24 9.17
C SER A 71 -17.77 -14.19 9.03
N TYR A 72 -17.67 -13.27 8.06
CA TYR A 72 -18.69 -12.25 7.80
C TYR A 72 -19.77 -12.73 6.82
N SER A 73 -19.56 -13.90 6.21
CA SER A 73 -20.53 -14.50 5.30
C SER A 73 -21.82 -14.87 6.04
N ASN A 74 -22.97 -14.56 5.43
CA ASN A 74 -24.26 -15.06 5.89
C ASN A 74 -24.62 -16.45 5.32
N SER A 75 -23.71 -17.04 4.54
CA SER A 75 -23.88 -18.36 3.95
C SER A 75 -23.73 -19.48 4.99
N GLY A 76 -24.15 -20.68 4.62
CA GLY A 76 -24.09 -21.87 5.48
C GLY A 76 -25.40 -22.17 6.21
N LEU A 77 -25.42 -23.35 6.84
CA LEU A 77 -26.58 -23.83 7.59
C LEU A 77 -26.61 -23.19 8.99
N LYS A 78 -27.77 -22.64 9.36
CA LYS A 78 -28.04 -22.10 10.70
C LYS A 78 -29.12 -22.97 11.37
N PRO A 79 -28.75 -24.10 11.99
CA PRO A 79 -29.71 -25.03 12.58
C PRO A 79 -30.45 -24.38 13.76
N MET A 80 -31.78 -24.54 13.83
CA MET A 80 -32.59 -24.05 14.95
C MET A 80 -32.31 -24.79 16.26
N MET A 81 -31.88 -26.05 16.16
CA MET A 81 -31.55 -26.91 17.28
C MET A 81 -30.27 -27.68 16.99
N VAL A 82 -29.35 -27.71 17.95
CA VAL A 82 -28.09 -28.44 17.88
C VAL A 82 -28.09 -29.50 18.98
N GLN A 83 -28.09 -30.78 18.61
CA GLN A 83 -28.10 -31.90 19.57
C GLN A 83 -26.75 -32.07 20.30
N GLY A 84 -25.65 -31.57 19.73
CA GLY A 84 -24.33 -31.65 20.34
C GLY A 84 -23.61 -32.99 20.15
N HIS A 85 -24.00 -33.79 19.16
CA HIS A 85 -23.21 -34.95 18.73
C HIS A 85 -22.03 -34.45 17.89
N ILE A 86 -20.80 -34.71 18.34
CA ILE A 86 -19.57 -34.24 17.68
C ILE A 86 -18.78 -35.45 17.20
N ARG A 87 -18.44 -35.48 15.92
CA ARG A 87 -17.67 -36.58 15.31
C ARG A 87 -16.53 -36.06 14.46
N PHE A 88 -15.33 -36.59 14.71
CA PHE A 88 -14.15 -36.48 13.86
C PHE A 88 -14.03 -37.78 13.09
N HIS A 89 -13.77 -37.70 11.79
CA HIS A 89 -13.56 -38.87 10.96
C HIS A 89 -12.29 -38.72 10.12
N ASN A 90 -11.32 -39.59 10.35
CA ASN A 90 -10.03 -39.62 9.65
C ASN A 90 -9.37 -38.23 9.48
N VAL A 91 -9.37 -37.41 10.54
CA VAL A 91 -8.96 -36.01 10.46
C VAL A 91 -7.45 -35.89 10.40
N HIS A 92 -6.97 -35.17 9.39
CA HIS A 92 -5.57 -34.82 9.18
C HIS A 92 -5.40 -33.31 9.27
N PHE A 93 -4.36 -32.86 9.97
CA PHE A 93 -4.12 -31.43 10.15
C PHE A 93 -2.65 -31.11 10.36
N SER A 94 -2.18 -30.07 9.66
CA SER A 94 -0.90 -29.40 9.87
C SER A 94 -1.15 -27.90 9.97
N TYR A 95 -0.44 -27.22 10.88
CA TYR A 95 -0.53 -25.76 10.95
C TYR A 95 0.11 -25.12 9.71
N PRO A 96 -0.50 -24.09 9.08
CA PRO A 96 0.07 -23.43 7.90
C PRO A 96 1.46 -22.82 8.12
N SER A 97 1.80 -22.46 9.37
CA SER A 97 3.13 -21.94 9.74
C SER A 97 4.22 -23.01 9.76
N ARG A 98 3.86 -24.30 9.84
CA ARG A 98 4.76 -25.47 9.84
C ARG A 98 4.10 -26.63 9.08
N PRO A 99 3.94 -26.52 7.74
CA PRO A 99 3.14 -27.48 6.97
C PRO A 99 3.74 -28.89 6.98
N ASP A 100 5.07 -29.00 7.09
CA ASP A 100 5.80 -30.27 7.06
C ASP A 100 5.71 -31.07 8.37
N VAL A 101 5.12 -30.48 9.42
CA VAL A 101 4.97 -31.13 10.74
C VAL A 101 3.49 -31.49 10.93
N PRO A 102 3.08 -32.74 10.63
CA PRO A 102 1.70 -33.16 10.82
C PRO A 102 1.36 -33.28 12.31
N VAL A 103 0.26 -32.64 12.72
CA VAL A 103 -0.22 -32.62 14.12
C VAL A 103 -1.28 -33.68 14.34
N LEU A 104 -2.30 -33.75 13.47
CA LEU A 104 -3.30 -34.81 13.48
C LEU A 104 -3.04 -35.71 12.27
N GLN A 105 -2.94 -37.03 12.51
CA GLN A 105 -2.56 -38.02 11.52
C GLN A 105 -3.63 -39.12 11.40
N GLY A 106 -4.85 -38.73 11.02
CA GLY A 106 -5.97 -39.67 10.85
C GLY A 106 -6.68 -39.98 12.16
N ILE A 107 -7.11 -38.95 12.89
CA ILE A 107 -7.85 -39.11 14.15
C ILE A 107 -9.34 -39.37 13.85
N ASP A 108 -9.89 -40.41 14.48
CA ASP A 108 -11.33 -40.67 14.62
C ASP A 108 -11.76 -40.46 16.08
N LEU A 109 -12.84 -39.71 16.29
CA LEU A 109 -13.39 -39.45 17.62
C LEU A 109 -14.91 -39.29 17.53
N ASP A 110 -15.65 -39.91 18.43
CA ASP A 110 -17.11 -39.82 18.48
C ASP A 110 -17.53 -39.42 19.92
N ILE A 111 -18.13 -38.24 20.05
CA ILE A 111 -18.53 -37.63 21.33
C ILE A 111 -20.05 -37.53 21.38
N GLN A 112 -20.65 -38.34 22.24
CA GLN A 112 -22.09 -38.39 22.40
C GLN A 112 -22.64 -37.15 23.13
N PRO A 113 -23.88 -36.70 22.80
CA PRO A 113 -24.52 -35.58 23.47
C PRO A 113 -24.50 -35.68 25.01
N GLY A 114 -24.18 -34.57 25.68
CA GLY A 114 -24.19 -34.47 27.14
C GLY A 114 -23.02 -35.15 27.87
N THR A 115 -22.10 -35.78 27.15
CA THR A 115 -20.91 -36.41 27.74
C THR A 115 -19.74 -35.43 27.87
N LYS A 116 -18.78 -35.77 28.74
CA LYS A 116 -17.51 -35.06 28.88
C LYS A 116 -16.39 -35.98 28.41
N VAL A 117 -15.50 -35.45 27.58
CA VAL A 117 -14.31 -36.16 27.10
C VAL A 117 -13.08 -35.38 27.52
N ALA A 118 -12.06 -36.08 28.01
CA ALA A 118 -10.76 -35.52 28.29
C ALA A 118 -9.81 -35.93 27.16
N LEU A 119 -9.10 -34.96 26.59
CA LEU A 119 -7.97 -35.20 25.70
C LEU A 119 -6.73 -35.20 26.60
N VAL A 120 -6.02 -36.32 26.63
CA VAL A 120 -4.77 -36.50 27.38
C VAL A 120 -3.58 -36.55 26.45
#